data_AF-A0A2V9RLX1-F1
#
_entry.id   AF-A0A2V9RLX1-F1
#
_cell.length_a   1.000
_cell.length_b   1.000
_cell.length_c   1.000
_cell.angle_alpha   90.00
_cell.angle_beta   90.00
_cell.angle_gamma   90.00
#
_symmetry.space_group_name_H-M   'P 1'
#
loop_
_entity.id
_entity.type
_entity.pdbx_description
1 polymer ?
#
loop_
_entity_poly.entity_id
_entity_poly.type
_entity_poly.pdbx_seq_one_letter_code
_entity_poly.pdbx_strand_id
1 'polypeptide(L)' 'MKKTTRKKIIPPRRKIKRLPPTAPAARDEGPRLLPLDETTKEPSRLEHYLDLADAALGLKKKPVQ' A
#
# COMPACT_ATOMS: atom_id res chain seq x y z
N MET A 1 -72.84 26.00 -20.41
CA MET A 1 -71.36 26.00 -20.54
C MET A 1 -70.75 25.66 -19.19
N LYS A 2 -70.05 24.52 -19.05
CA LYS A 2 -69.36 24.16 -17.79
C LYS A 2 -67.89 23.87 -18.12
N LYS A 3 -66.99 24.70 -17.58
CA LYS A 3 -65.54 24.58 -17.78
C LYS A 3 -65.01 23.42 -16.91
N THR A 4 -64.47 22.39 -17.54
CA THR A 4 -63.85 21.26 -16.84
C THR A 4 -62.36 21.52 -16.63
N THR A 5 -61.97 21.80 -15.40
CA THR A 5 -60.57 21.93 -14.99
C THR A 5 -59.92 20.55 -14.95
N ARG A 6 -58.94 20.30 -15.82
CA ARG A 6 -58.15 19.04 -15.83
C ARG A 6 -57.18 19.04 -14.65
N LYS A 7 -57.41 18.19 -13.65
CA LYS A 7 -56.44 17.92 -12.57
C LYS A 7 -55.27 17.10 -13.14
N LYS A 8 -54.04 17.61 -13.03
CA LYS A 8 -52.82 16.87 -13.39
C LYS A 8 -52.58 15.78 -12.35
N ILE A 9 -52.55 14.53 -12.80
CA ILE A 9 -52.25 13.35 -11.98
C ILE A 9 -50.72 13.28 -11.87
N ILE A 10 -50.18 13.51 -10.67
CA ILE A 10 -48.75 13.35 -10.39
C ILE A 10 -48.53 11.86 -10.06
N PRO A 11 -47.67 11.14 -10.79
CA PRO A 11 -47.45 9.73 -10.51
C PRO A 11 -46.78 9.55 -9.14
N PRO A 12 -47.14 8.51 -8.37
CA PRO A 12 -46.57 8.28 -7.06
C PRO A 12 -45.07 7.97 -7.19
N ARG A 13 -44.23 8.72 -6.47
CA ARG A 13 -42.78 8.45 -6.42
C ARG A 13 -42.55 7.07 -5.79
N ARG A 14 -41.97 6.16 -6.57
CA ARG A 14 -41.58 4.83 -6.10
C ARG A 14 -40.55 4.97 -4.98
N LYS A 15 -40.88 4.47 -3.79
CA LYS A 15 -39.98 4.42 -2.63
C LYS A 15 -38.94 3.32 -2.90
N ILE A 16 -37.71 3.73 -3.19
CA ILE A 16 -36.59 2.79 -3.36
C ILE A 16 -36.20 2.26 -1.99
N LYS A 17 -36.24 0.94 -1.79
CA LYS A 17 -35.77 0.30 -0.57
C LYS A 17 -34.25 0.29 -0.58
N ARG A 18 -33.62 0.90 0.43
CA ARG A 18 -32.16 0.86 0.58
C ARG A 18 -31.77 -0.56 0.97
N LEU A 19 -30.97 -1.21 0.12
CA LEU A 19 -30.36 -2.49 0.47
C LEU A 19 -29.33 -2.25 1.58
N PRO A 20 -29.22 -3.15 2.57
CA PRO A 20 -28.17 -3.05 3.57
C PRO A 20 -26.81 -3.19 2.87
N PRO A 21 -25.74 -2.57 3.39
CA PRO A 21 -24.40 -2.76 2.87
C PRO A 21 -24.01 -4.24 3.05
N THR A 22 -24.09 -5.02 1.98
CA THR A 22 -23.83 -6.46 1.99
C THR A 22 -22.33 -6.78 2.07
N ALA A 23 -21.48 -5.80 1.75
CA ALA A 23 -20.04 -5.97 1.80
C ALA A 23 -19.52 -5.67 3.22
N PRO A 24 -18.69 -6.56 3.81
CA PRO A 24 -17.97 -6.22 5.03
C PRO A 24 -17.13 -4.96 4.76
N ALA A 25 -17.16 -4.00 5.68
CA ALA A 25 -16.34 -2.80 5.58
C ALA A 25 -14.89 -3.22 5.35
N ALA A 26 -14.27 -2.70 4.29
CA ALA A 26 -12.84 -2.86 4.08
C ALA A 26 -12.15 -2.29 5.31
N ARG A 27 -11.67 -3.17 6.19
CA ARG A 27 -10.80 -2.76 7.28
C ARG A 27 -9.57 -2.22 6.58
N ASP A 28 -9.41 -0.91 6.67
CA ASP A 28 -8.20 -0.22 6.26
C ASP A 28 -7.12 -0.64 7.25
N GLU A 29 -6.68 -1.89 7.15
CA GLU A 29 -5.43 -2.35 7.74
C GLU A 29 -4.42 -1.41 7.11
N GLY A 30 -3.96 -0.44 7.91
CA GLY A 30 -3.25 0.73 7.42
C GLY A 30 -1.95 0.38 6.69
N PRO A 31 -0.94 1.25 6.68
CA PRO A 31 0.30 0.94 5.98
C PRO A 31 0.87 -0.42 6.45
N ARG A 32 0.87 -1.42 5.56
CA ARG A 32 1.44 -2.74 5.83
C ARG A 32 2.96 -2.56 5.94
N LEU A 33 3.53 -2.95 7.07
CA LEU A 33 4.97 -2.90 7.27
C LEU A 33 5.66 -3.90 6.32
N LEU A 34 6.74 -3.45 5.69
CA LEU A 34 7.62 -4.33 4.95
C LEU A 34 8.40 -5.20 5.95
N PRO A 35 8.58 -6.50 5.68
CA PRO A 35 9.49 -7.33 6.46
C PRO A 35 10.88 -6.69 6.43
N LEU A 36 11.49 -6.55 7.61
CA LEU A 36 12.90 -6.21 7.74
C LEU A 36 13.69 -7.48 7.43
N ASP A 37 13.86 -7.80 6.15
CA ASP A 37 14.77 -8.87 5.76
C ASP A 37 16.18 -8.46 6.20
N GLU A 38 16.83 -9.32 7.00
CA GLU A 38 18.21 -9.16 7.52
C GLU A 38 19.29 -9.23 6.41
N THR A 39 18.90 -9.11 5.15
CA THR A 39 19.74 -9.36 3.98
C THR A 39 20.71 -8.22 3.67
N THR A 40 20.56 -7.06 4.31
CA THR A 40 21.58 -5.99 4.30
C THR A 40 22.55 -6.20 5.45
N LYS A 41 23.21 -7.37 5.47
CA LYS A 41 24.40 -7.54 6.30
C LYS A 41 25.52 -6.72 5.64
N GLU A 42 25.52 -5.43 5.93
CA GLU A 42 26.64 -4.56 5.62
C GLU A 42 27.92 -5.25 6.11
N PRO A 43 28.97 -5.31 5.28
CA PRO A 43 30.21 -5.98 5.67
C PRO A 43 30.66 -5.39 7.00
N SER A 44 30.88 -6.26 7.98
CA SER A 44 31.21 -5.79 9.32
C SER A 44 32.49 -4.94 9.21
N ARG A 45 32.56 -3.84 9.98
CA ARG A 45 33.75 -2.95 9.95
C ARG A 45 35.06 -3.72 10.16
N LEU A 46 34.99 -4.87 10.84
CA LEU A 46 36.11 -5.78 11.06
C LEU A 46 36.58 -6.47 9.77
N GLU A 47 35.68 -6.96 8.92
CA GLU A 47 36.02 -7.60 7.64
C GLU A 47 36.84 -6.66 6.75
N HIS A 48 36.43 -5.39 6.70
CA HIS A 48 37.17 -4.35 5.97
C HIS A 48 38.60 -4.16 6.49
N TYR A 49 38.82 -4.19 7.81
CA TYR A 49 40.18 -4.07 8.35
C TYR A 49 41.05 -5.28 8.06
N LEU A 50 40.47 -6.48 8.03
CA LEU A 50 41.20 -7.69 7.64
C LEU A 50 41.61 -7.63 6.17
N ASP A 51 40.72 -7.18 5.29
CA ASP A 51 41.04 -7.02 3.86
C ASP A 51 42.16 -5.99 3.63
N LEU A 52 42.16 -4.88 4.40
CA LEU A 52 43.27 -3.92 4.35
C LEU A 52 44.59 -4.50 4.85
N ALA A 53 44.57 -5.32 5.89
CA ALA A 53 45.76 -5.99 6.40
C ALA A 53 46.33 -6.98 5.37
N ASP A 54 45.46 -7.80 4.76
CA ASP A 54 45.85 -8.72 3.69
C ASP A 54 46.43 -7.99 2.47
N ALA A 55 45.84 -6.84 2.10
CA ALA A 55 46.34 -6.00 1.03
C ALA A 55 47.71 -5.36 1.36
N ALA A 56 47.94 -4.97 2.62
CA ALA A 56 49.21 -4.43 3.08
C ALA A 56 50.32 -5.51 3.11
N LEU A 57 49.97 -6.75 3.45
CA LEU A 57 50.86 -7.91 3.42
C LEU A 57 51.10 -8.47 2.01
N GLY A 58 50.40 -7.95 1.00
CA GLY A 58 50.52 -8.42 -0.39
C GLY A 58 49.86 -9.77 -0.65
N LEU A 59 49.04 -10.26 0.27
CA LEU A 59 48.30 -11.53 0.16
C LEU A 59 47.08 -11.41 -0.76
N LYS A 60 46.57 -10.18 -0.95
CA LYS A 60 45.46 -9.86 -1.85
C LYS A 60 45.85 -8.68 -2.76
N LYS A 61 45.41 -8.71 -4.03
CA LYS A 61 45.52 -7.54 -4.92
C LYS A 61 44.62 -6.44 -4.36
N LYS A 62 45.13 -5.21 -4.32
CA LYS A 62 44.39 -4.03 -3.86
C LYS A 62 43.04 -3.97 -4.59
N PRO A 63 41.91 -3.84 -3.87
CA PRO A 63 40.63 -3.63 -4.52
C PRO A 63 40.74 -2.35 -5.37
N VAL A 64 40.37 -2.46 -6.64
CA VAL A 64 40.24 -1.31 -7.53
C VAL A 64 39.07 -0.50 -6.99
N GLN A 65 39.35 0.73 -6.53
CA GLN A 65 38.31 1.68 -6.12
C GLN A 65 37.56 2.22 -7.33
#